data_AF-A0A1M7F9G3-F1
#
_entry.id   AF-A0A1M7F9G3-F1
#
_cell.length_a   1.000
_cell.length_b   1.000
_cell.length_c   1.000
_cell.angle_alpha   90.00
_cell.angle_beta   90.00
_cell.angle_gamma   90.00
#
_symmetry.space_group_name_H-M   'P 1'
#
loop_
_entity.id
_entity.type
_entity.pdbx_description
1 polymer ?
#
loop_
_entity_poly.entity_id
_entity_poly.type
_entity_poly.pdbx_seq_one_letter_code
_entity_poly.pdbx_strand_id
1 'polypeptide(L)'
;MHNIKKVIELLSKKYSYGISVLSNSSDGKYNSILDTQNGTLFSVSYNSLYVFKDSDNNFWSTIPKSFVYNDKKYYPKLGEEYTRKDGVKYSFTTKEEVLKMATSYFERFTNPYRGIKVASQGEFLSNNTNKSQVKYDLILEKFQSKVRNKIHTSFSFN
;
A
#
# COMPACT_ATOMS: atom_id res chain seq x y z
N MET A 1 7.40 -4.56 -19.60
CA MET A 1 6.64 -3.34 -19.24
C MET A 1 5.49 -3.57 -18.25
N HIS A 2 4.74 -4.69 -18.29
CA HIS A 2 3.58 -4.89 -17.42
C HIS A 2 3.89 -4.84 -15.91
N ASN A 3 5.01 -5.44 -15.47
CA ASN A 3 5.35 -5.53 -14.05
C ASN A 3 5.73 -4.18 -13.42
N ILE A 4 6.30 -3.24 -14.18
CA ILE A 4 6.64 -1.91 -13.65
C ILE A 4 5.37 -1.07 -13.44
N LYS A 5 4.36 -1.24 -14.31
CA LYS A 5 3.05 -0.60 -14.13
C LYS A 5 2.38 -1.04 -12.84
N LYS A 6 2.41 -2.34 -12.51
CA LYS A 6 1.88 -2.87 -11.25
C LYS A 6 2.62 -2.33 -10.01
N VAL A 7 3.94 -2.19 -10.08
CA VAL A 7 4.72 -1.55 -9.00
C VAL A 7 4.31 -0.10 -8.80
N ILE A 8 4.23 0.66 -9.89
CA ILE A 8 3.79 2.07 -9.87
C ILE A 8 2.37 2.15 -9.30
N GLU A 9 1.47 1.26 -9.73
CA GLU A 9 0.11 1.19 -9.22
C GLU A 9 0.12 0.97 -7.71
N LEU A 10 0.82 -0.06 -7.22
CA LEU A 10 0.93 -0.38 -5.80
C LEU A 10 1.45 0.83 -5.01
N LEU A 11 2.55 1.43 -5.45
CA LEU A 11 3.16 2.61 -4.79
C LEU A 11 2.28 3.86 -4.84
N SER A 12 1.41 3.99 -5.83
CA SER A 12 0.50 5.15 -5.96
C SER A 12 -0.74 5.05 -5.07
N LYS A 13 -1.01 3.86 -4.48
CA LYS A 13 -2.20 3.66 -3.64
C LYS A 13 -2.06 4.40 -2.31
N LYS A 14 -3.21 4.84 -1.78
CA LYS A 14 -3.32 5.35 -0.42
C LYS A 14 -3.67 4.20 0.51
N TYR A 15 -2.87 4.05 1.55
CA TYR A 15 -3.00 2.98 2.52
C TYR A 15 -3.62 3.48 3.84
N SER A 16 -4.16 2.54 4.61
CA SER A 16 -4.61 2.76 6.00
C SER A 16 -3.43 3.03 6.94
N TYR A 17 -3.73 3.35 8.19
CA TYR A 17 -2.72 3.53 9.23
C TYR A 17 -1.78 2.31 9.31
N GLY A 18 -0.48 2.56 9.55
CA GLY A 18 0.54 1.52 9.66
C GLY A 18 1.32 1.21 8.38
N ILE A 19 0.94 1.76 7.22
CA ILE A 19 1.69 1.57 5.97
C ILE A 19 2.38 2.87 5.56
N SER A 20 3.69 2.80 5.34
CA SER A 20 4.53 3.90 4.85
C SER A 20 5.07 3.59 3.47
N VAL A 21 4.83 4.50 2.52
CA VAL A 21 5.44 4.43 1.18
C VAL A 21 6.64 5.37 1.17
N LEU A 22 7.83 4.82 0.95
CA LEU A 22 9.06 5.57 0.76
C LEU A 22 9.40 5.54 -0.73
N SER A 23 9.16 6.64 -1.43
CA SER A 23 9.57 6.80 -2.82
C SER A 23 10.61 7.90 -2.98
N ASN A 24 11.72 7.56 -3.64
CA ASN A 24 12.76 8.53 -3.99
C ASN A 24 12.62 9.03 -5.43
N SER A 25 11.70 8.45 -6.22
CA SER A 25 11.51 8.79 -7.62
C SER A 25 10.12 8.43 -8.14
N SER A 26 9.61 9.25 -9.06
CA SER A 26 8.35 9.01 -9.77
C SER A 26 8.45 7.90 -10.83
N ASP A 27 9.65 7.42 -11.13
CA ASP A 27 9.91 6.41 -12.17
C ASP A 27 9.86 4.96 -11.66
N GLY A 28 9.59 4.75 -10.37
CA GLY A 28 9.48 3.42 -9.77
C GLY A 28 10.78 2.89 -9.15
N LYS A 29 11.90 3.62 -9.26
CA LYS A 29 13.23 3.16 -8.80
C LYS A 29 13.47 3.53 -7.33
N TYR A 30 14.06 2.60 -6.57
CA TYR A 30 14.35 2.76 -5.14
C TYR A 30 13.12 3.12 -4.32
N ASN A 31 12.03 2.42 -4.61
CA ASN A 31 10.78 2.61 -3.94
C ASN A 31 10.52 1.44 -3.02
N SER A 32 10.00 1.74 -1.84
CA SER A 32 9.69 0.75 -0.82
C SER A 32 8.33 1.04 -0.18
N ILE A 33 7.63 -0.02 0.22
CA ILE A 33 6.41 0.05 1.03
C ILE A 33 6.67 -0.77 2.28
N LEU A 34 6.47 -0.16 3.44
CA LEU A 34 6.72 -0.76 4.74
C LEU A 34 5.43 -0.77 5.55
N ASP A 35 5.06 -1.94 6.05
CA ASP A 35 4.16 -2.07 7.18
C ASP A 35 4.97 -1.85 8.47
N THR A 36 4.73 -0.72 9.12
CA THR A 36 5.46 -0.31 10.32
C THR A 36 5.03 -1.08 11.57
N GLN A 37 3.90 -1.80 11.52
CA GLN A 37 3.41 -2.56 12.68
C GLN A 37 4.02 -3.96 12.76
N ASN A 38 4.17 -4.65 11.62
CA ASN A 38 4.72 -6.01 11.60
C ASN A 38 6.03 -6.15 10.82
N GLY A 39 6.55 -5.07 10.25
CA GLY A 39 7.84 -5.07 9.56
C GLY A 39 7.83 -5.71 8.18
N THR A 40 6.65 -6.03 7.62
CA THR A 40 6.52 -6.51 6.24
C THR A 40 6.97 -5.40 5.28
N LEU A 41 7.86 -5.73 4.35
CA LEU A 41 8.50 -4.76 3.47
C LEU A 41 8.45 -5.26 2.03
N PHE A 42 8.11 -4.37 1.10
CA PHE A 42 8.38 -4.57 -0.31
C PHE A 42 9.34 -3.47 -0.80
N SER A 43 10.36 -3.84 -1.57
CA SER A 43 11.32 -2.89 -2.12
C SER A 43 11.70 -3.25 -3.55
N VAL A 44 11.92 -2.21 -4.37
CA VAL A 44 12.38 -2.32 -5.75
C VAL A 44 13.62 -1.46 -5.96
N SER A 45 14.70 -2.09 -6.41
CA SER A 45 15.98 -1.43 -6.72
C SER A 45 16.37 -1.64 -8.19
N TYR A 46 16.87 -0.59 -8.84
CA TYR A 46 17.38 -0.61 -10.23
C TYR A 46 16.48 -1.34 -11.25
N ASN A 47 15.15 -1.32 -11.07
CA ASN A 47 14.15 -2.00 -11.91
C ASN A 47 14.29 -3.54 -12.06
N SER A 48 15.26 -4.15 -11.39
CA SER A 48 15.65 -5.56 -11.58
C SER A 48 15.67 -6.35 -10.28
N LEU A 49 15.97 -5.69 -9.14
CA LEU A 49 15.98 -6.34 -7.84
C LEU A 49 14.67 -6.04 -7.11
N TYR A 50 13.87 -7.07 -6.91
CA TYR A 50 12.62 -7.04 -6.17
C TYR A 50 12.81 -7.83 -4.90
N VAL A 51 12.46 -7.25 -3.77
CA VAL A 51 12.56 -7.89 -2.46
C VAL A 51 11.24 -7.74 -1.73
N PHE A 52 10.73 -8.85 -1.21
CA PHE A 52 9.62 -8.88 -0.27
C PHE A 52 10.11 -9.53 1.02
N LYS A 53 9.82 -8.92 2.15
CA LYS A 53 10.04 -9.45 3.49
C LYS A 53 8.67 -9.62 4.13
N ASP A 54 8.37 -10.80 4.65
CA ASP A 54 7.11 -11.05 5.37
C ASP A 54 7.19 -10.66 6.87
N SER A 55 6.12 -10.92 7.60
CA SER A 55 6.03 -10.73 9.05
C SER A 55 6.95 -11.66 9.84
N ASP A 56 7.31 -12.81 9.28
CA ASP A 56 8.17 -13.81 9.92
C ASP A 56 9.66 -13.57 9.63
N ASN A 57 9.98 -12.42 9.02
CA ASN A 57 11.32 -11.98 8.66
C ASN A 57 12.01 -12.84 7.60
N ASN A 58 11.25 -13.62 6.83
CA ASN A 58 11.72 -14.31 5.63
C ASN A 58 11.80 -13.33 4.46
N PHE A 59 12.75 -13.56 3.56
CA PHE A 59 13.02 -12.71 2.40
C PHE A 59 12.80 -13.49 1.11
N TRP A 60 12.00 -12.94 0.21
CA TRP A 60 11.84 -13.39 -1.16
C TRP A 60 12.45 -12.34 -2.08
N SER A 61 13.42 -12.75 -2.87
CA SER A 61 14.14 -11.85 -3.76
C SER A 61 14.21 -12.41 -5.16
N THR A 62 14.18 -11.53 -6.16
CA THR A 62 14.73 -11.89 -7.47
C THR A 62 16.21 -12.24 -7.34
N ILE A 63 16.70 -13.07 -8.25
CA ILE A 63 18.09 -13.54 -8.25
C ILE A 63 19.06 -12.36 -8.40
N PRO A 64 19.87 -12.03 -7.37
CA PRO A 64 20.92 -11.03 -7.51
C PRO A 64 22.10 -11.61 -8.31
N LYS A 65 22.95 -10.73 -8.85
CA LYS A 65 24.22 -11.13 -9.49
C LYS A 65 25.12 -11.93 -8.55
N SER A 66 25.05 -11.62 -7.26
CA SER A 66 25.72 -12.38 -6.21
C SER A 66 25.05 -12.11 -4.87
N PHE A 67 25.11 -13.09 -3.99
CA PHE A 67 24.59 -13.03 -2.64
C PHE A 67 25.70 -13.36 -1.65
N VAL A 68 25.90 -12.53 -0.64
CA VAL A 68 26.87 -12.83 0.43
C VAL A 68 26.12 -13.50 1.57
N TYR A 69 26.57 -14.67 1.96
CA TYR A 69 25.97 -15.51 2.99
C TYR A 69 27.10 -16.14 3.82
N ASN A 70 27.05 -16.01 5.15
CA ASN A 70 28.11 -16.49 6.06
C ASN A 70 29.53 -16.13 5.58
N ASP A 71 29.75 -14.85 5.25
CA ASP A 71 31.02 -14.28 4.75
C ASP A 71 31.56 -14.89 3.45
N LYS A 72 30.74 -15.67 2.74
CA LYS A 72 31.05 -16.26 1.44
C LYS A 72 30.12 -15.73 0.36
N LYS A 73 30.67 -15.58 -0.84
CA LYS A 73 29.93 -15.12 -2.01
C LYS A 73 29.33 -16.31 -2.75
N TYR A 74 28.03 -16.26 -3.00
CA TYR A 74 27.24 -17.25 -3.73
C TYR A 74 26.60 -16.63 -4.96
N TYR A 75 26.25 -17.49 -5.91
CA TYR A 75 25.56 -17.14 -7.15
C TYR A 75 24.23 -17.90 -7.17
N PRO A 76 23.20 -17.36 -6.51
CA PRO A 76 21.97 -18.09 -6.27
C PRO A 76 21.25 -18.41 -7.58
N LYS A 77 20.49 -19.50 -7.57
CA LYS A 77 19.60 -19.91 -8.67
C LYS A 77 18.13 -19.79 -8.26
N LEU A 78 17.25 -19.84 -9.26
CA LEU A 78 15.82 -19.85 -9.03
C LEU A 78 15.43 -21.07 -8.17
N GLY A 79 14.66 -20.84 -7.11
CA GLY A 79 14.21 -21.86 -6.17
C GLY A 79 15.24 -22.21 -5.09
N GLU A 80 16.44 -21.64 -5.11
CA GLU A 80 17.39 -21.85 -4.02
C GLU A 80 17.00 -21.07 -2.77
N GLU A 81 17.26 -21.70 -1.61
CA GLU A 81 16.99 -21.13 -0.30
C GLU A 81 18.24 -21.15 0.58
N TYR A 82 18.44 -20.08 1.34
CA TYR A 82 19.55 -19.94 2.27
C TYR A 82 19.01 -19.49 3.62
N THR A 83 19.32 -20.24 4.68
CA THR A 83 18.86 -19.91 6.04
C THR A 83 20.04 -19.41 6.88
N ARG A 84 20.04 -18.15 7.27
CA ARG A 84 21.05 -17.58 8.16
C ARG A 84 21.00 -18.22 9.55
N LYS A 85 22.11 -18.08 10.29
CA LYS A 85 22.24 -18.59 11.66
C LYS A 85 21.19 -18.04 12.63
N ASP A 86 20.63 -16.87 12.34
CA ASP A 86 19.55 -16.22 13.11
C ASP A 86 18.15 -16.70 12.69
N GLY A 87 18.05 -17.70 11.81
CA GLY A 87 16.78 -18.29 11.36
C GLY A 87 16.16 -17.59 10.16
N VAL A 88 16.72 -16.47 9.70
CA VAL A 88 16.21 -15.71 8.54
C VAL A 88 16.42 -16.51 7.24
N LYS A 89 15.34 -16.74 6.50
CA LYS A 89 15.38 -17.43 5.21
C LYS A 89 15.43 -16.44 4.05
N TYR A 90 16.24 -16.74 3.04
CA TYR A 90 16.28 -16.07 1.76
C TYR A 90 15.91 -17.06 0.68
N SER A 91 14.79 -16.82 0.00
CA SER A 91 14.32 -17.62 -1.13
C SER A 91 14.43 -16.80 -2.40
N PHE A 92 15.09 -17.36 -3.41
CA PHE A 92 15.29 -16.70 -4.69
C PHE A 92 14.23 -17.14 -5.70
N THR A 93 13.44 -16.19 -6.18
CA THR A 93 12.19 -16.46 -6.91
C THR A 93 12.05 -15.49 -8.09
N THR A 94 10.98 -15.64 -8.87
CA THR A 94 10.73 -14.76 -10.02
C THR A 94 10.23 -13.40 -9.56
N LYS A 95 10.37 -12.40 -10.43
CA LYS A 95 9.85 -11.05 -10.18
C LYS A 95 8.33 -11.06 -10.02
N GLU A 96 7.65 -11.89 -10.79
CA GLU A 96 6.21 -12.09 -10.79
C GLU A 96 5.73 -12.60 -9.43
N GLU A 97 6.46 -13.55 -8.84
CA GLU A 97 6.15 -14.11 -7.52
C GLU A 97 6.35 -13.09 -6.40
N VAL A 98 7.50 -12.38 -6.36
CA VAL A 98 7.72 -11.32 -5.37
C VAL A 98 6.63 -10.25 -5.45
N LEU A 99 6.28 -9.83 -6.67
CA LEU A 99 5.26 -8.81 -6.88
C LEU A 99 3.87 -9.31 -6.49
N LYS A 100 3.56 -10.59 -6.76
CA LYS A 100 2.30 -11.22 -6.34
C LYS A 100 2.18 -11.20 -4.82
N MET A 101 3.23 -11.59 -4.10
CA MET A 101 3.25 -11.57 -2.63
C MET A 101 3.02 -10.15 -2.10
N ALA A 102 3.78 -9.17 -2.60
CA ALA A 102 3.64 -7.77 -2.20
C ALA A 102 2.22 -7.24 -2.47
N THR A 103 1.67 -7.52 -3.65
CA THR A 103 0.32 -7.08 -4.03
C THR A 103 -0.73 -7.70 -3.11
N SER A 104 -0.72 -9.03 -2.96
CA SER A 104 -1.64 -9.74 -2.08
C SER A 104 -1.57 -9.27 -0.63
N TYR A 105 -0.37 -8.91 -0.15
CA TYR A 105 -0.19 -8.39 1.19
C TYR A 105 -0.77 -6.96 1.34
N PHE A 106 -0.24 -6.01 0.57
CA PHE A 106 -0.49 -4.58 0.77
C PHE A 106 -1.88 -4.15 0.31
N GLU A 107 -2.48 -4.83 -0.67
CA GLU A 107 -3.83 -4.46 -1.14
C GLU A 107 -4.90 -4.57 -0.05
N ARG A 108 -4.69 -5.41 0.96
CA ARG A 108 -5.58 -5.53 2.14
C ARG A 108 -5.68 -4.26 2.96
N PHE A 109 -4.63 -3.43 2.91
CA PHE A 109 -4.54 -2.16 3.62
C PHE A 109 -4.87 -0.97 2.73
N THR A 110 -5.22 -1.22 1.46
CA THR A 110 -5.67 -0.13 0.59
C THR A 110 -7.01 0.33 1.11
N ASN A 111 -7.10 1.62 1.44
CA ASN A 111 -8.34 2.17 1.92
C ASN A 111 -9.18 2.58 0.69
N PRO A 112 -10.30 1.90 0.38
CA PRO A 112 -11.12 2.25 -0.77
C PRO A 112 -11.85 3.60 -0.59
N TYR A 113 -11.78 4.19 0.60
CA TYR A 113 -12.50 5.40 1.01
C TYR A 113 -11.58 6.58 1.39
N ARG A 114 -10.24 6.43 1.47
CA ARG A 114 -9.34 7.57 1.80
C ARG A 114 -9.11 8.45 0.57
N GLY A 115 -9.93 9.50 0.52
CA GLY A 115 -10.20 10.39 -0.60
C GLY A 115 -11.50 11.16 -0.37
N ILE A 116 -12.33 10.71 0.58
CA ILE A 116 -13.40 11.50 1.20
C ILE A 116 -12.78 12.81 1.74
N LYS A 117 -13.06 13.92 1.06
CA LYS A 117 -13.00 15.24 1.68
C LYS A 117 -14.35 15.43 2.36
N VAL A 118 -14.39 15.27 3.69
CA VAL A 118 -15.54 15.73 4.46
C VAL A 118 -15.50 17.25 4.41
N ALA A 119 -16.35 17.83 3.56
CA ALA A 119 -16.59 19.27 3.56
C ALA A 119 -17.82 19.49 4.42
N SER A 120 -17.62 19.70 5.73
CA SER A 120 -18.72 20.09 6.62
C SER A 120 -19.13 21.52 6.27
N GLN A 121 -20.21 21.65 5.51
CA GLN A 121 -20.84 22.93 5.24
C GLN A 121 -22.11 22.99 6.09
N GLY A 122 -22.02 23.63 7.25
CA GLY A 122 -23.19 23.90 8.07
C GLY A 122 -24.06 24.96 7.40
N GLU A 123 -25.25 24.59 6.94
CA GLU A 123 -26.24 25.54 6.42
C GLU A 123 -27.31 25.80 7.48
N PHE A 124 -27.59 27.08 7.74
CA PHE A 124 -28.60 27.50 8.71
C PHE A 124 -29.96 27.62 8.02
N LEU A 125 -30.91 26.76 8.38
CA LEU A 125 -32.31 26.91 7.97
C LEU A 125 -33.10 27.56 9.10
N SER A 126 -33.57 28.79 8.89
CA SER A 126 -34.56 29.42 9.77
C SER A 126 -35.94 29.31 9.13
N ASN A 127 -36.83 28.51 9.71
CA ASN A 127 -38.25 28.54 9.34
C ASN A 127 -38.96 29.56 10.22
N ASN A 128 -39.58 30.57 9.59
CA ASN A 128 -40.20 31.68 10.30
C ASN A 128 -41.68 31.38 10.61
N THR A 129 -41.91 30.26 11.30
CA THR A 129 -43.23 29.91 11.84
C THR A 129 -43.07 29.51 13.30
N ASN A 130 -43.47 30.44 14.18
CA ASN A 130 -43.68 30.28 15.62
C ASN A 130 -42.46 29.87 16.47
N LYS A 131 -41.68 30.90 16.88
CA LYS A 131 -40.95 31.02 18.17
C LYS A 131 -40.06 29.86 18.65
N SER A 132 -39.65 28.93 17.81
CA SER A 132 -38.54 28.01 18.10
C SER A 132 -37.56 27.93 16.93
N GLN A 133 -36.37 28.48 17.12
CA GLN A 133 -35.24 28.20 16.23
C GLN A 133 -34.77 26.77 16.50
N VAL A 134 -35.15 25.84 15.64
CA VAL A 134 -34.57 24.49 15.66
C VAL A 134 -33.30 24.53 14.81
N LYS A 135 -32.16 24.19 15.41
CA LYS A 135 -30.87 24.09 14.72
C LYS A 135 -30.72 22.69 14.16
N TYR A 136 -30.44 22.59 12.87
CA TYR A 136 -30.03 21.34 12.23
C TYR A 136 -28.63 21.54 11.67
N ASP A 137 -27.68 20.73 12.13
CA ASP A 137 -26.35 20.67 11.54
C ASP A 137 -26.41 19.74 10.33
N LEU A 138 -26.40 20.31 9.13
CA LEU A 138 -26.30 19.54 7.90
C LEU A 138 -24.83 19.17 7.67
N ILE A 139 -24.52 17.88 7.76
CA ILE A 139 -23.20 17.35 7.41
C ILE A 139 -23.26 16.80 5.98
N LEU A 140 -22.68 17.54 5.05
CA LEU A 140 -22.57 17.10 3.67
C LEU A 140 -21.30 16.25 3.48
N GLU A 141 -21.47 14.93 3.38
CA GLU A 141 -20.36 14.03 3.10
C GLU A 141 -20.25 13.73 1.60
N LYS A 142 -19.24 14.29 0.93
CA LYS A 142 -18.93 13.99 -0.47
C LYS A 142 -17.95 12.81 -0.53
N PHE A 143 -18.35 11.73 -1.22
CA PHE A 143 -17.45 10.61 -1.53
C PHE A 143 -17.53 10.22 -3.00
N GLN A 144 -16.40 9.77 -3.54
CA GLN A 144 -16.31 9.19 -4.88
C GLN A 144 -15.95 7.71 -4.75
N SER A 145 -16.88 6.81 -5.11
CA SER A 145 -16.66 5.37 -5.01
C SER A 145 -15.71 4.87 -6.10
N LYS A 146 -14.74 4.05 -5.73
CA LYS A 146 -13.87 3.33 -6.69
C LYS A 146 -14.61 2.21 -7.46
N VAL A 147 -15.71 1.70 -6.91
CA VAL A 147 -16.44 0.52 -7.44
C VAL A 147 -17.65 0.96 -8.29
N ARG A 148 -18.19 2.15 -8.04
CA ARG A 148 -19.37 2.67 -8.74
C ARG A 148 -19.12 4.10 -9.20
N ASN A 149 -18.88 4.27 -10.50
CA ASN A 149 -18.68 5.59 -11.13
C ASN A 149 -19.89 6.55 -11.00
N LYS A 150 -21.06 6.06 -10.56
CA LYS A 150 -22.32 6.82 -10.53
C LYS A 150 -22.66 7.44 -9.17
N ILE A 151 -21.92 7.14 -8.10
CA ILE A 151 -22.19 7.72 -6.77
C ILE A 151 -21.17 8.83 -6.53
N HIS A 152 -21.65 10.07 -6.53
CA HIS A 152 -20.84 11.28 -6.33
C HIS A 152 -21.11 11.98 -4.99
N THR A 153 -22.21 11.63 -4.30
CA THR A 153 -22.68 12.34 -3.10
C THR A 153 -23.64 11.49 -2.29
N SER A 154 -23.58 11.59 -0.96
CA SER A 154 -24.57 11.07 -0.03
C SER A 154 -24.89 12.12 1.03
N PHE A 155 -26.14 12.12 1.50
CA PHE A 155 -26.60 13.02 2.57
C PHE A 155 -26.88 12.20 3.83
N SER A 156 -26.42 12.69 4.98
CA SER A 156 -26.74 12.14 6.29
C SER A 156 -27.33 13.25 7.16
N PHE A 157 -28.36 12.90 7.92
CA PHE A 157 -28.97 13.75 8.94
C PHE A 157 -28.59 13.18 10.30
N ASN A 158 -28.28 14.05 11.27
CA ASN A 158 -28.29 13.72 12.69
C ASN A 158 -29.64 14.11 13.30
#